data_AF-A0A497A136-F1
#
_entry.id   AF-A0A497A136-F1
#
_cell.length_a   1.000
_cell.length_b   1.000
_cell.length_c   1.000
_cell.angle_alpha   90.00
_cell.angle_beta   90.00
_cell.angle_gamma   90.00
#
_symmetry.space_group_name_H-M   'P 1'
#
loop_
_entity.id
_entity.type
_entity.pdbx_description
1 polymer ?
#
loop_
_entity_poly.entity_id
_entity_poly.type
_entity_poly.pdbx_seq_one_letter_code
_entity_poly.pdbx_strand_id
1 'polypeptide(L)' 'FNVGANPGGAGGAGVAEHVHLHVVPRWAGDTNYVTVVSQTRVIPEWLDQTYKRLRPLFEKLADGA' A
#
# COMPACT_ATOMS: atom_id res chain seq x y z
N PHE A 1 -0.89 -10.21 3.47
CA PHE A 1 -0.81 -9.11 2.48
C PHE A 1 -1.86 -9.33 1.41
N ASN A 2 -2.34 -8.26 0.78
CA ASN A 2 -2.97 -8.34 -0.54
C ASN A 2 -1.94 -7.84 -1.57
N VAL A 3 -1.73 -8.61 -2.64
CA VAL A 3 -0.81 -8.27 -3.73
C VAL A 3 -1.56 -8.41 -5.04
N GLY A 4 -1.48 -7.41 -5.92
CA GLY A 4 -2.20 -7.43 -7.19
C GLY A 4 -1.93 -6.21 -8.07
N ALA A 5 -2.50 -6.20 -9.26
CA ALA A 5 -2.42 -5.10 -10.22
C ALA A 5 -3.80 -4.85 -10.85
N ASN A 6 -4.05 -3.63 -11.29
CA ASN A 6 -5.29 -3.23 -11.96
C ASN A 6 -4.99 -2.98 -13.45
N PRO A 7 -5.27 -3.94 -14.36
CA PRO A 7 -4.95 -3.78 -15.78
C PRO A 7 -6.02 -2.97 -16.53
N GLY A 8 -5.59 -1.85 -17.13
CA GLY A 8 -6.45 -0.96 -17.93
C GLY A 8 -7.59 -0.31 -17.14
N GLY A 9 -8.37 0.54 -17.81
CA GLY A 9 -9.49 1.26 -17.16
C GLY A 9 -10.55 0.32 -16.57
N ALA A 10 -10.87 -0.78 -17.27
CA ALA A 10 -11.83 -1.77 -16.79
C ALA A 10 -11.36 -2.51 -15.52
N GLY A 11 -10.05 -2.69 -15.34
CA GLY A 11 -9.46 -3.25 -14.12
C GLY A 11 -9.36 -2.25 -12.96
N GLY A 12 -9.77 -0.98 -13.17
CA GLY A 12 -9.65 0.07 -12.16
C GLY A 12 -8.27 0.72 -12.11
N ALA A 13 -7.53 0.74 -13.22
CA ALA A 13 -6.25 1.45 -13.28
C ALA A 13 -6.46 2.97 -13.14
N GLY A 14 -5.78 3.59 -12.17
CA GLY A 14 -5.72 5.05 -12.06
C GLY A 14 -4.80 5.70 -13.11
N VAL A 15 -3.82 4.94 -13.62
CA VAL A 15 -2.93 5.30 -14.73
C VAL A 15 -2.88 4.09 -15.66
N ALA A 16 -3.68 4.11 -16.73
CA ALA A 16 -3.92 2.93 -17.56
C ALA A 16 -2.68 2.46 -18.34
N GLU A 17 -1.80 3.40 -18.69
CA GLU A 17 -0.60 3.17 -19.49
C GLU A 17 0.61 2.72 -18.65
N HIS A 18 0.51 2.76 -17.31
CA HIS A 18 1.59 2.39 -16.40
C HIS A 18 1.14 1.30 -15.43
N VAL A 19 1.50 0.06 -15.75
CA VAL A 19 1.25 -1.09 -14.87
C VAL A 19 2.10 -0.98 -13.62
N HIS A 20 1.44 -0.99 -12.46
CA HIS A 20 2.08 -1.02 -11.15
C HIS A 20 1.47 -2.13 -10.28
N LEU A 21 2.30 -2.71 -9.42
CA LEU A 21 1.87 -3.70 -8.45
C LEU A 21 1.54 -3.01 -7.12
N HIS A 22 0.36 -3.30 -6.59
CA HIS A 22 0.00 -2.96 -5.22
C HIS A 22 0.48 -4.06 -4.27
N VAL A 23 1.20 -3.67 -3.22
CA VAL A 23 1.52 -4.53 -2.08
C VAL A 23 0.93 -3.86 -0.85
N VAL A 24 -0.19 -4.42 -0.36
CA VAL A 24 -0.96 -3.84 0.75
C VAL A 24 -0.82 -4.74 1.98
N PRO A 25 -0.09 -4.31 3.01
CA PRO A 25 -0.06 -4.98 4.31
C PRO A 25 -1.47 -5.04 4.91
N ARG A 26 -1.84 -6.17 5.53
CA ARG A 26 -3.16 -6.38 6.14
C ARG A 26 -2.99 -6.94 7.55
N TRP A 27 -3.88 -6.55 8.45
CA TRP A 27 -3.94 -7.08 9.82
C TRP A 27 -5.37 -7.49 10.18
N ALA A 28 -5.50 -8.42 11.12
CA ALA A 28 -6.79 -8.73 11.71
C ALA A 28 -7.35 -7.46 12.39
N GLY A 29 -8.54 -7.03 11.98
CA GLY A 29 -9.18 -5.82 12.53
C GLY A 29 -8.62 -4.49 12.01
N ASP A 30 -7.86 -4.48 10.91
CA ASP A 30 -7.40 -3.21 10.26
C ASP A 30 -8.53 -2.35 9.68
N THR A 31 -9.75 -2.87 9.71
CA THR A 31 -11.01 -2.17 9.50
C THR A 31 -11.80 -2.28 10.79
N ASN A 32 -11.98 -1.15 11.48
CA ASN A 32 -12.59 -1.10 12.81
C ASN A 32 -13.90 -0.30 12.80
N TYR A 33 -14.53 -0.14 13.98
CA TYR A 33 -15.80 0.57 14.12
C TYR A 33 -15.78 1.97 13.49
N VAL A 34 -14.73 2.77 13.72
CA VAL A 34 -14.61 4.13 13.15
C VAL A 34 -14.53 4.06 11.63
N THR A 35 -13.73 3.13 11.09
CA THR A 35 -13.63 2.93 9.64
C THR A 35 -14.98 2.55 9.02
N VAL A 36 -15.73 1.66 9.66
CA VAL A 36 -17.00 1.14 9.12
C VAL A 36 -18.15 2.14 9.26
N VAL A 37 -18.33 2.71 10.46
CA VAL A 37 -19.49 3.57 10.77
C VAL A 37 -19.26 5.00 10.34
N SER A 38 -18.07 5.54 10.54
CA SER A 38 -17.74 6.94 10.22
C SER A 38 -17.12 7.10 8.83
N GLN A 39 -16.95 6.00 8.08
CA GLN A 39 -16.32 5.98 6.75
C GLN A 39 -14.95 6.68 6.71
N THR A 40 -14.26 6.73 7.85
CA THR A 40 -12.99 7.46 8.00
C THR A 40 -11.91 6.49 8.45
N ARG A 41 -10.83 6.38 7.66
CA ARG A 41 -9.69 5.53 7.99
C ARG A 41 -8.59 6.34 8.67
N VAL A 42 -8.23 5.92 9.88
CA VAL A 42 -7.08 6.49 10.60
C VAL A 42 -5.79 5.90 10.04
N ILE A 43 -4.85 6.76 9.63
CA ILE A 43 -3.50 6.38 9.20
C ILE A 43 -2.53 6.77 10.33
N PRO A 44 -1.89 5.80 11.01
CA PRO A 44 -1.15 6.07 12.25
C PRO A 44 0.30 6.54 12.03
N GLU A 45 0.83 6.48 10.81
CA GLU A 45 2.22 6.83 10.48
C GLU A 45 2.23 7.78 9.27
N TRP A 46 3.07 8.82 9.31
CA TRP A 46 3.23 9.73 8.18
C TRP A 46 4.03 9.07 7.05
N LEU A 47 3.75 9.44 5.80
CA LEU A 47 4.39 8.81 4.63
C LEU A 47 5.92 9.00 4.61
N ASP A 48 6.42 10.15 5.07
CA ASP A 48 7.87 10.41 5.12
C ASP A 48 8.55 9.53 6.18
N GLN A 49 7.87 9.26 7.29
CA GLN A 49 8.33 8.33 8.31
C GLN A 49 8.35 6.89 7.78
N THR A 50 7.27 6.45 7.14
CA THR A 50 7.20 5.13 6.48
C THR A 50 8.31 4.98 5.45
N TYR A 51 8.55 6.00 4.61
CA TYR A 51 9.61 5.99 3.60
C TYR A 51 11.00 5.86 4.22
N LYS A 52 11.32 6.70 5.22
CA LYS A 52 12.60 6.64 5.94
C LYS A 52 12.84 5.26 6.58
N ARG A 53 11.77 4.62 7.05
CA ARG A 53 11.83 3.28 7.68
C ARG A 53 12.03 2.15 6.67
N LEU A 54 11.35 2.20 5.52
CA LEU A 54 11.37 1.11 4.54
C LEU A 54 12.53 1.21 3.54
N ARG A 55 12.92 2.42 3.13
CA ARG A 55 13.96 2.64 2.12
C ARG A 55 15.27 1.87 2.38
N PRO A 56 15.92 1.96 3.56
CA PRO A 56 17.20 1.27 3.77
C PRO A 56 17.09 -0.26 3.70
N LEU A 57 15.91 -0.81 3.99
CA LEU A 57 15.66 -2.25 3.84
C LEU A 57 15.62 -2.64 2.37
N PHE A 58 15.00 -1.82 1.53
CA PHE A 58 14.98 -2.03 0.08
C PHE A 58 16.35 -1.85 -0.56
N GLU A 59 17.12 -0.83 -0.14
CA GLU A 59 18.50 -0.63 -0.61
C GLU A 59 19.36 -1.86 -0.28
N LYS A 60 19.32 -2.34 0.97
CA LYS A 60 20.05 -3.55 1.38
C LYS A 60 19.63 -4.79 0.58
N LEU A 61 18.35 -4.96 0.28
CA LEU A 61 17.85 -6.09 -0.52
C LEU A 61 18.28 -5.98 -1.99
N ALA A 62 18.39 -4.77 -2.53
CA ALA A 62 18.86 -4.54 -3.89
C ALA A 62 20.37 -4.76 -4.04
N ASP A 63 21.17 -4.35 -3.04
CA ASP A 63 22.63 -4.52 -3.04
C ASP A 63 23.06 -5.98 -2.83
N GLY A 64 22.19 -6.81 -2.24
CA GLY A 64 22.42 -8.24 -2.02
C GLY A 64 21.86 -9.16 -3.11
N ALA A 65 21.31 -8.61 -4.20
CA ALA A 65 20.77 -9.32 -5.35
C ALA A 65 21.76 -9.38 -6.52
#